data_AF-A0A0Q5L5K4-F1
#
_entry.id   AF-A0A0Q5L5K4-F1
#
_cell.length_a   1.000
_cell.length_b   1.000
_cell.length_c   1.000
_cell.angle_alpha   90.00
_cell.angle_beta   90.00
_cell.angle_gamma   90.00
#
_symmetry.space_group_name_H-M   'P 1'
#
loop_
_entity.id
_entity.type
_entity.pdbx_description
1 polymer ?
#
loop_
_entity_poly.entity_id
_entity_poly.type
_entity_poly.pdbx_seq_one_letter_code
_entity_poly.pdbx_strand_id
1 'polypeptide(L)'
;MLGFVSAVGPFWALLLLPGIAAILAAAIMQIVQLHRDNKRLSSEEEQRTDARQRFRDAFKPLAEYTAKLPSHTYAERSLLLQNVAQAATISLYMLISPHIKDVRANVFVLDDNPDRMTWLSHTGRGTTPRAFESGTARGDAALAFVERHEPAFYPDLTTHRPDGYEGSMADYETFISVPIWAEGSVYGMVSVDAPLKNTLSIGDQYLVELVADHLATAFAVANMEPPPPSPTSEASA
;
A
#
# COMPACT_ATOMS: atom_id res chain seq x y z
N MET A 1 -20.66 -21.46 -92.72
CA MET A 1 -21.65 -21.57 -91.63
C MET A 1 -21.16 -22.64 -90.66
N LEU A 2 -21.32 -22.39 -89.35
CA LEU A 2 -21.14 -23.29 -88.20
C LEU A 2 -19.66 -23.56 -87.83
N GLY A 3 -19.13 -23.24 -86.65
CA GLY A 3 -19.70 -22.82 -85.37
C GLY A 3 -18.83 -23.40 -84.27
N PHE A 4 -17.71 -22.74 -83.92
CA PHE A 4 -16.85 -23.13 -82.80
C PHE A 4 -17.51 -22.67 -81.50
N VAL A 5 -18.09 -23.61 -80.73
CA VAL A 5 -18.49 -23.39 -79.34
C VAL A 5 -17.50 -24.14 -78.46
N SER A 6 -16.65 -23.39 -77.78
CA SER A 6 -15.68 -23.87 -76.79
C SER A 6 -16.39 -24.40 -75.54
N ALA A 7 -16.34 -25.70 -75.31
CA ALA A 7 -16.69 -26.31 -74.04
C ALA A 7 -15.52 -26.14 -73.05
N VAL A 8 -15.45 -24.98 -72.39
CA VAL A 8 -14.59 -24.82 -71.20
C VAL A 8 -15.28 -25.58 -70.06
N GLY A 9 -14.83 -26.81 -69.77
CA GLY A 9 -15.32 -27.59 -68.64
C GLY A 9 -15.06 -26.89 -67.29
N PRO A 10 -15.80 -27.23 -66.22
CA PRO A 10 -15.82 -26.49 -64.95
C PRO A 10 -14.57 -26.76 -64.08
N PHE A 11 -13.37 -26.76 -64.67
CA PHE A 11 -12.11 -26.91 -63.95
C PHE A 11 -11.85 -25.73 -62.99
N TRP A 12 -12.36 -24.54 -63.33
CA TRP A 12 -12.29 -23.33 -62.49
C TRP A 12 -13.03 -23.47 -61.15
N ALA A 13 -14.05 -24.33 -61.06
CA ALA A 13 -14.82 -24.55 -59.83
C ALA A 13 -14.01 -25.25 -58.73
N LEU A 14 -13.02 -26.08 -59.11
CA LEU A 14 -12.14 -26.79 -58.18
C LEU A 14 -11.05 -25.89 -57.57
N LEU A 15 -10.69 -24.78 -58.22
CA LEU A 15 -9.73 -23.80 -57.70
C LEU A 15 -10.38 -22.75 -56.77
N LEU A 16 -11.69 -22.54 -56.84
CA LEU A 16 -12.40 -21.57 -56.01
C LEU A 16 -12.61 -22.04 -54.57
N LEU A 17 -12.77 -23.35 -54.35
CA LEU A 17 -13.00 -23.93 -53.02
C LEU A 17 -11.84 -23.70 -52.01
N PRO A 18 -10.56 -23.92 -52.34
CA PRO A 18 -9.47 -23.63 -51.41
C PRO A 18 -9.33 -22.13 -51.10
N GLY A 19 -9.63 -21.25 -52.06
CA GLY A 19 -9.62 -19.80 -51.85
C GLY A 19 -10.71 -19.35 -50.87
N ILE A 20 -11.92 -19.86 -51.02
CA ILE A 20 -13.03 -19.58 -50.09
C ILE A 20 -12.71 -20.13 -48.69
N ALA A 21 -12.15 -21.35 -48.61
CA ALA A 21 -11.75 -21.93 -47.33
C ALA A 21 -10.67 -21.10 -46.62
N ALA A 22 -9.69 -20.56 -47.35
CA ALA A 22 -8.66 -19.69 -46.80
C ALA A 22 -9.24 -18.35 -46.28
N ILE A 23 -10.19 -17.74 -47.01
CA ILE A 23 -10.87 -16.52 -46.58
C ILE A 23 -11.70 -16.78 -45.32
N LEU A 24 -12.44 -17.89 -45.26
CA LEU A 24 -13.22 -18.27 -44.08
C LEU A 24 -12.31 -18.54 -42.87
N ALA A 25 -11.19 -19.24 -43.07
CA ALA A 25 -10.22 -19.48 -42.00
C ALA A 25 -9.61 -18.16 -41.49
N ALA A 26 -9.26 -17.23 -42.38
CA ALA A 26 -8.76 -15.91 -42.01
C ALA A 26 -9.81 -15.10 -41.24
N ALA A 27 -11.06 -15.11 -41.69
CA ALA A 27 -12.17 -14.43 -41.01
C ALA A 27 -12.42 -15.00 -39.61
N ILE A 28 -12.42 -16.34 -39.47
CA ILE A 28 -12.54 -16.99 -38.16
C ILE A 28 -11.36 -16.62 -37.26
N MET A 29 -10.13 -16.63 -37.79
CA MET A 29 -8.94 -16.26 -37.02
C MET A 29 -9.00 -14.81 -36.54
N GLN A 30 -9.50 -13.89 -37.37
CA GLN A 30 -9.67 -12.48 -37.02
C GLN A 30 -10.74 -12.27 -35.94
N ILE A 31 -11.87 -12.99 -36.02
CA ILE A 31 -12.91 -12.96 -34.98
C ILE A 31 -12.36 -13.51 -33.65
N VAL A 32 -11.60 -14.60 -33.69
CA VAL A 32 -10.96 -15.17 -32.50
C VAL A 32 -9.95 -14.20 -31.89
N GLN A 33 -9.13 -13.52 -32.71
CA GLN A 33 -8.20 -12.50 -32.23
C GLN A 33 -8.93 -11.33 -31.57
N LEU A 34 -9.95 -10.76 -32.22
CA LEU A 34 -10.77 -9.68 -31.65
C LEU A 34 -11.41 -10.09 -30.32
N HIS A 35 -11.90 -11.31 -30.21
CA HIS A 35 -12.49 -11.79 -28.96
C HIS A 35 -11.46 -11.99 -27.84
N ARG A 36 -10.23 -12.41 -28.18
CA ARG A 36 -9.13 -12.53 -27.22
C ARG A 36 -8.63 -11.16 -26.76
N ASP A 37 -8.50 -10.22 -27.68
CA ASP A 37 -8.05 -8.86 -27.38
C ASP A 37 -9.09 -8.11 -26.53
N ASN A 38 -10.38 -8.26 -26.85
CA ASN A 38 -11.45 -7.67 -26.06
C ASN A 38 -11.52 -8.27 -24.64
N LYS A 39 -11.26 -9.58 -24.48
CA LYS A 39 -11.15 -10.22 -23.17
C LYS A 39 -9.93 -9.73 -22.36
N ARG A 40 -8.82 -9.46 -23.02
CA ARG A 40 -7.62 -8.89 -22.38
C ARG A 40 -7.89 -7.46 -21.90
N LEU A 41 -8.43 -6.62 -22.78
CA LEU A 41 -8.81 -5.25 -22.46
C LEU A 41 -9.79 -5.20 -21.29
N SER A 42 -10.85 -6.02 -21.32
CA SER A 42 -11.81 -6.08 -20.20
C SER A 42 -11.16 -6.55 -18.91
N SER A 43 -10.24 -7.52 -18.97
CA SER A 43 -9.53 -8.01 -17.77
C SER A 43 -8.57 -6.98 -17.18
N GLU A 44 -7.91 -6.18 -18.01
CA GLU A 44 -7.03 -5.09 -17.56
C GLU A 44 -7.85 -3.95 -16.94
N GLU A 45 -8.98 -3.59 -17.55
CA GLU A 45 -9.90 -2.59 -17.00
C GLU A 45 -10.50 -3.05 -15.67
N GLU A 46 -10.87 -4.32 -15.57
CA GLU A 46 -11.37 -4.93 -14.34
C GLU A 46 -10.31 -4.90 -13.24
N GLN A 47 -9.08 -5.32 -13.53
CA GLN A 47 -7.95 -5.26 -12.60
C GLN A 47 -7.65 -3.82 -12.13
N ARG A 48 -7.67 -2.85 -13.04
CA ARG A 48 -7.49 -1.43 -12.69
C ARG A 48 -8.61 -0.90 -11.82
N THR A 49 -9.84 -1.29 -12.11
CA THR A 49 -11.02 -0.87 -11.34
C THR A 49 -10.98 -1.47 -9.94
N ASP A 50 -10.67 -2.76 -9.84
CA ASP A 50 -10.52 -3.47 -8.58
C ASP A 50 -9.36 -2.89 -7.74
N ALA A 51 -8.20 -2.63 -8.34
CA ALA A 51 -7.08 -1.99 -7.64
C ALA A 51 -7.45 -0.59 -7.10
N ARG A 52 -8.15 0.22 -7.90
CA ARG A 52 -8.64 1.55 -7.47
C ARG A 52 -9.67 1.44 -6.35
N GLN A 53 -10.56 0.46 -6.44
CA GLN A 53 -11.58 0.22 -5.43
C GLN A 53 -10.95 -0.20 -4.11
N ARG A 54 -10.04 -1.18 -4.12
CA ARG A 54 -9.28 -1.60 -2.94
C ARG A 54 -8.51 -0.46 -2.30
N PHE A 55 -7.86 0.37 -3.12
CA PHE A 55 -7.18 1.57 -2.63
C PHE A 55 -8.14 2.51 -1.90
N ARG A 56 -9.28 2.81 -2.51
CA ARG A 56 -10.31 3.66 -1.88
C ARG A 56 -10.84 3.04 -0.58
N ASP A 57 -11.14 1.75 -0.60
CA ASP A 57 -11.71 1.04 0.55
C ASP A 57 -10.70 0.96 1.70
N ALA A 58 -9.41 0.80 1.39
CA ALA A 58 -8.33 0.83 2.36
C ALA A 58 -8.16 2.23 2.98
N PHE A 59 -8.18 3.31 2.19
CA PHE A 59 -7.91 4.67 2.69
C PHE A 59 -9.11 5.38 3.30
N LYS A 60 -10.34 5.00 2.96
CA LYS A 60 -11.55 5.68 3.43
C LYS A 60 -11.64 5.75 4.97
N PRO A 61 -11.43 4.67 5.74
CA PRO A 61 -11.47 4.75 7.21
C PRO A 61 -10.40 5.69 7.77
N LEU A 62 -9.19 5.67 7.18
CA LEU A 62 -8.07 6.50 7.61
C LEU A 62 -8.42 8.00 7.48
N ALA A 63 -8.99 8.39 6.34
CA ALA A 63 -9.45 9.76 6.11
C ALA A 63 -10.62 10.14 7.05
N GLU A 64 -11.59 9.23 7.26
CA GLU A 64 -12.74 9.48 8.12
C GLU A 64 -12.35 9.68 9.59
N TYR A 65 -11.42 8.89 10.14
CA TYR A 65 -10.95 9.07 11.51
C TYR A 65 -10.10 10.33 11.66
N THR A 66 -9.25 10.62 10.68
CA THR A 66 -8.41 11.83 10.70
C THR A 66 -9.25 13.10 10.65
N ALA A 67 -10.30 13.13 9.81
CA ALA A 67 -11.21 14.26 9.69
C ALA A 67 -12.01 14.55 10.98
N LYS A 68 -12.14 13.56 11.88
CA LYS A 68 -12.81 13.74 13.18
C LYS A 68 -11.89 14.37 14.23
N LEU A 69 -10.56 14.29 14.10
CA LEU A 69 -9.63 14.76 15.13
C LEU A 69 -9.83 16.24 15.51
N PRO A 70 -9.99 17.20 14.56
CA PRO A 70 -10.10 18.61 14.92
C PRO A 70 -11.32 18.95 15.79
N SER A 71 -12.42 18.19 15.69
CA SER A 71 -13.68 18.46 16.40
C SER A 71 -13.73 17.87 17.81
N HIS A 72 -12.66 17.22 18.28
CA HIS A 72 -12.61 16.56 19.58
C HIS A 72 -11.64 17.25 20.52
N THR A 73 -11.83 17.06 21.83
CA THR A 73 -10.92 17.53 22.86
C THR A 73 -9.58 16.81 22.81
N TYR A 74 -8.53 17.38 23.43
CA TYR A 74 -7.20 16.76 23.49
C TYR A 74 -7.24 15.30 24.02
N ALA A 75 -7.96 15.07 25.11
CA ALA A 75 -8.11 13.73 25.69
C ALA A 75 -8.78 12.74 24.71
N GLU A 76 -9.83 13.17 24.01
CA GLU A 76 -10.54 12.33 23.02
C GLU A 76 -9.71 12.08 21.75
N ARG A 77 -8.88 13.04 21.34
CA ARG A 77 -7.97 12.89 20.19
C ARG A 77 -7.01 11.73 20.39
N SER A 78 -6.52 11.50 21.61
CA SER A 78 -5.64 10.35 21.92
C SER A 78 -6.31 9.00 21.64
N LEU A 79 -7.59 8.85 22.00
CA LEU A 79 -8.37 7.64 21.71
C LEU A 79 -8.69 7.51 20.22
N LEU A 80 -8.95 8.62 19.53
CA LEU A 80 -9.16 8.61 18.08
C LEU A 80 -7.88 8.27 17.31
N LEU A 81 -6.71 8.68 17.80
CA LEU A 81 -5.42 8.39 17.19
C LEU A 81 -5.13 6.88 17.14
N GLN A 82 -5.54 6.15 18.19
CA GLN A 82 -5.52 4.68 18.20
C GLN A 82 -6.36 4.08 17.05
N ASN A 83 -7.52 4.67 16.75
CA ASN A 83 -8.37 4.23 15.63
C ASN A 83 -7.75 4.58 14.27
N VAL A 84 -7.10 5.75 14.15
CA VAL A 84 -6.35 6.13 12.95
C VAL A 84 -5.21 5.14 12.71
N ALA A 85 -4.44 4.80 13.75
CA ALA A 85 -3.34 3.83 13.65
C ALA A 85 -3.84 2.42 13.30
N GLN A 86 -4.99 2.00 13.84
CA GLN A 86 -5.63 0.74 13.47
C GLN A 86 -6.09 0.73 12.01
N ALA A 87 -6.72 1.81 11.55
CA ALA A 87 -7.09 1.95 10.16
C ALA A 87 -5.83 1.86 9.27
N ALA A 88 -4.75 2.55 9.62
CA ALA A 88 -3.49 2.54 8.86
C ALA A 88 -2.90 1.13 8.71
N THR A 89 -2.81 0.35 9.80
CA THR A 89 -2.27 -1.03 9.72
C THR A 89 -3.18 -1.95 8.91
N ILE A 90 -4.50 -1.78 8.99
CA ILE A 90 -5.47 -2.51 8.16
C ILE A 90 -5.34 -2.13 6.69
N SER A 91 -5.21 -0.83 6.37
CA SER A 91 -5.04 -0.34 5.00
C SER A 91 -3.79 -0.95 4.35
N LEU A 92 -2.65 -0.90 5.05
CA LEU A 92 -1.40 -1.50 4.57
C LEU A 92 -1.54 -3.00 4.37
N TYR A 93 -2.13 -3.70 5.34
CA TYR A 93 -2.39 -5.13 5.21
C TYR A 93 -3.26 -5.43 3.99
N MET A 94 -4.39 -4.75 3.80
CA MET A 94 -5.30 -4.95 2.67
C MET A 94 -4.67 -4.67 1.30
N LEU A 95 -3.75 -3.71 1.23
CA LEU A 95 -3.07 -3.32 -0.01
C LEU A 95 -1.93 -4.27 -0.38
N ILE A 96 -1.26 -4.87 0.61
CA ILE A 96 -0.04 -5.65 0.41
C ILE A 96 -0.30 -7.16 0.46
N SER A 97 -1.27 -7.61 1.28
CA SER A 97 -1.62 -9.03 1.40
C SER A 97 -2.09 -9.72 0.11
N PRO A 98 -2.65 -9.03 -0.92
CA PRO A 98 -3.02 -9.69 -2.17
C PRO A 98 -1.84 -10.30 -2.95
N HIS A 99 -0.64 -9.73 -2.85
CA HIS A 99 0.55 -10.23 -3.54
C HIS A 99 1.63 -10.80 -2.61
N ILE A 100 1.55 -10.54 -1.30
CA ILE A 100 2.49 -11.08 -0.32
C ILE A 100 1.72 -11.77 0.80
N LYS A 101 2.03 -13.04 1.05
CA LYS A 101 1.41 -13.80 2.14
C LYS A 101 2.04 -13.40 3.47
N ASP A 102 1.23 -13.48 4.53
CA ASP A 102 1.70 -13.41 5.92
C ASP A 102 2.44 -12.11 6.29
N VAL A 103 2.06 -11.01 5.64
CA VAL A 103 2.52 -9.65 5.93
C VAL A 103 2.07 -9.23 7.33
N ARG A 104 2.93 -8.47 8.00
CA ARG A 104 2.62 -7.77 9.24
C ARG A 104 2.80 -6.27 9.02
N ALA A 105 1.81 -5.49 9.44
CA ALA A 105 1.87 -4.03 9.49
C ALA A 105 1.79 -3.57 10.95
N ASN A 106 2.67 -2.64 11.34
CA ASN A 106 2.71 -2.09 12.70
C ASN A 106 2.85 -0.58 12.66
N VAL A 107 2.20 0.10 13.60
CA VAL A 107 2.44 1.51 13.91
C VAL A 107 3.03 1.56 15.31
N PHE A 108 4.16 2.25 15.44
CA PHE A 108 4.83 2.53 16.70
C PHE A 108 4.78 4.03 16.99
N VAL A 109 4.64 4.38 18.25
CA VAL A 109 4.57 5.76 18.75
C VAL A 109 5.70 6.00 19.75
N LEU A 110 6.31 7.17 19.68
CA LEU A 110 7.28 7.63 20.66
C LEU A 110 6.54 8.02 21.95
N ASP A 111 7.01 7.55 23.11
CA ASP A 111 6.47 7.97 24.40
C ASP A 111 6.86 9.46 24.68
N ASP A 112 6.18 10.11 25.63
CA ASP A 112 6.43 11.54 25.99
C ASP A 112 7.89 11.81 26.39
N ASN A 113 8.57 10.79 26.92
CA ASN A 113 10.03 10.78 27.04
C ASN A 113 10.58 9.98 25.86
N PRO A 114 11.46 10.55 25.01
CA PRO A 114 11.92 9.95 23.77
C PRO A 114 12.82 8.72 23.94
N ASP A 115 12.86 8.14 25.14
CA ASP A 115 13.64 6.96 25.49
C ASP A 115 12.96 5.65 25.06
N ARG A 116 11.72 5.71 24.58
CA ARG A 116 10.94 4.51 24.29
C ARG A 116 9.94 4.70 23.17
N MET A 117 9.82 3.66 22.34
CA MET A 117 8.80 3.58 21.29
C MET A 117 7.94 2.34 21.48
N THR A 118 6.63 2.54 21.66
CA THR A 118 5.65 1.46 21.88
C THR A 118 4.83 1.19 20.64
N TRP A 119 4.27 -0.02 20.54
CA TRP A 119 3.30 -0.28 19.48
C TRP A 119 1.99 0.44 19.82
N LEU A 120 1.44 1.12 18.82
CA LEU A 120 0.10 1.69 18.86
C LEU A 120 -0.87 0.72 18.18
N SER A 121 -0.53 0.21 16.99
CA SER A 121 -1.37 -0.76 16.28
C SER A 121 -0.56 -1.86 15.60
N HIS A 122 -1.22 -3.00 15.38
CA HIS A 122 -0.67 -4.18 14.73
C HIS A 122 -1.77 -4.87 13.91
N THR A 123 -1.44 -5.33 12.70
CA THR A 123 -2.33 -6.14 11.85
C THR A 123 -1.51 -7.16 11.06
N GLY A 124 -2.06 -8.37 10.90
CA GLY A 124 -1.43 -9.45 10.14
C GLY A 124 -0.90 -10.56 11.03
N ARG A 125 0.20 -11.18 10.61
CA ARG A 125 0.77 -12.35 11.30
C ARG A 125 1.46 -12.00 12.62
N GLY A 126 1.49 -12.97 13.53
CA GLY A 126 2.41 -13.00 14.66
C GLY A 126 1.82 -12.44 15.95
N THR A 127 2.64 -12.33 16.98
CA THR A 127 2.28 -11.66 18.23
C THR A 127 2.59 -10.17 18.15
N THR A 128 1.98 -9.42 19.06
CA THR A 128 2.25 -8.00 19.25
C THR A 128 3.76 -7.70 19.30
N PRO A 129 4.25 -6.69 18.57
CA PRO A 129 5.66 -6.35 18.58
C PRO A 129 6.15 -5.90 19.97
N ARG A 130 7.42 -6.20 20.28
CA ARG A 130 8.08 -5.66 21.48
C ARG A 130 8.37 -4.16 21.32
N ALA A 131 8.30 -3.42 22.41
CA ALA A 131 8.72 -2.02 22.46
C ALA A 131 10.22 -1.84 22.16
N PHE A 132 10.60 -0.68 21.64
CA PHE A 132 11.99 -0.27 21.45
C PHE A 132 12.40 0.59 22.63
N GLU A 133 13.42 0.15 23.37
CA GLU A 133 13.85 0.78 24.63
C GLU A 133 15.28 1.31 24.50
N SER A 134 15.48 2.58 24.89
CA SER A 134 16.78 3.22 24.99
C SER A 134 17.74 2.41 25.87
N GLY A 135 19.00 2.34 25.47
CA GLY A 135 20.03 1.52 26.10
C GLY A 135 20.05 0.07 25.61
N THR A 136 19.16 -0.32 24.70
CA THR A 136 19.25 -1.60 23.98
C THR A 136 19.72 -1.34 22.55
N ALA A 137 20.56 -2.21 21.99
CA ALA A 137 21.07 -2.03 20.62
C ALA A 137 19.94 -1.89 19.58
N ARG A 138 18.86 -2.67 19.74
CA ARG A 138 17.67 -2.61 18.88
C ARG A 138 16.90 -1.31 19.07
N GLY A 139 16.74 -0.86 20.31
CA GLY A 139 16.02 0.37 20.64
C GLY A 139 16.76 1.61 20.18
N ASP A 140 18.05 1.71 20.49
CA ASP A 140 18.90 2.83 20.09
C ASP A 140 18.96 2.98 18.56
N ALA A 141 19.05 1.86 17.83
CA ALA A 141 19.02 1.89 16.37
C ALA A 141 17.66 2.34 15.81
N ALA A 142 16.55 1.94 16.43
CA ALA A 142 15.20 2.35 16.01
C ALA A 142 14.92 3.81 16.35
N LEU A 143 15.34 4.29 17.52
CA LEU A 143 15.23 5.69 17.93
C LEU A 143 16.10 6.58 17.04
N ALA A 144 17.35 6.18 16.77
CA ALA A 144 18.20 6.89 15.82
C ALA A 144 17.68 6.83 14.37
N PHE A 145 16.87 5.81 14.02
CA PHE A 145 16.24 5.71 12.71
C PHE A 145 15.15 6.75 12.50
N VAL A 146 14.26 6.94 13.48
CA VAL A 146 13.14 7.88 13.31
C VAL A 146 13.60 9.33 13.20
N GLU A 147 14.73 9.68 13.84
CA GLU A 147 15.37 11.00 13.74
C GLU A 147 15.96 11.33 12.36
N ARG A 148 16.19 10.33 11.50
CA ARG A 148 16.73 10.57 10.15
C ARG A 148 15.69 11.06 9.15
N HIS A 149 14.40 10.89 9.45
CA HIS A 149 13.29 11.25 8.56
C HIS A 149 13.32 10.58 7.17
N GLU A 150 14.08 9.50 7.02
CA GLU A 150 14.23 8.76 5.77
C GLU A 150 13.62 7.36 5.87
N PRO A 151 12.94 6.87 4.81
CA PRO A 151 12.45 5.51 4.77
C PRO A 151 13.61 4.51 4.74
N ALA A 152 13.43 3.37 5.40
CA ALA A 152 14.36 2.27 5.37
C ALA A 152 13.71 1.04 4.73
N PHE A 153 14.33 0.52 3.68
CA PHE A 153 13.87 -0.69 2.99
C PHE A 153 14.99 -1.72 2.91
N TYR A 154 14.72 -2.89 3.49
CA TYR A 154 15.62 -4.03 3.48
C TYR A 154 14.96 -5.18 2.72
N PRO A 155 15.26 -5.36 1.41
CA PRO A 155 14.67 -6.43 0.61
C PRO A 155 15.18 -7.82 1.03
N ASP A 156 16.41 -7.91 1.55
CA ASP A 156 17.00 -9.19 1.96
C ASP A 156 17.91 -9.05 3.20
N LEU A 157 17.37 -9.36 4.37
CA LEU A 157 18.07 -9.35 5.66
C LEU A 157 19.14 -10.45 5.80
N THR A 158 19.22 -11.38 4.86
CA THR A 158 20.32 -12.34 4.79
C THR A 158 21.59 -11.72 4.21
N THR A 159 21.46 -10.59 3.49
CA THR A 159 22.57 -9.90 2.82
C THR A 159 22.94 -8.57 3.47
N HIS A 160 21.96 -7.78 3.87
CA HIS A 160 22.16 -6.47 4.46
C HIS A 160 21.19 -6.27 5.62
N ARG A 161 21.71 -5.85 6.79
CA ARG A 161 20.94 -5.76 8.04
C ARG A 161 21.07 -4.37 8.64
N PRO A 162 20.02 -3.84 9.27
CA PRO A 162 20.15 -2.62 10.05
C PRO A 162 21.03 -2.85 11.28
N ASP A 163 21.61 -1.76 11.78
CA ASP A 163 22.31 -1.76 13.06
C ASP A 163 21.37 -2.24 14.18
N GLY A 164 21.91 -2.98 15.15
CA GLY A 164 21.12 -3.51 16.26
C GLY A 164 20.12 -4.61 15.88
N TYR A 165 20.16 -5.14 14.65
CA TYR A 165 19.31 -6.27 14.25
C TYR A 165 19.65 -7.55 15.02
N GLU A 166 18.75 -7.97 15.91
CA GLU A 166 18.92 -9.14 16.80
C GLU A 166 18.66 -10.51 16.10
N GLY A 167 18.45 -10.53 14.78
CA GLY A 167 18.25 -11.77 14.02
C GLY A 167 16.78 -12.19 13.82
N SER A 168 16.60 -13.37 13.21
CA SER A 168 15.32 -13.91 12.71
C SER A 168 14.32 -14.34 13.79
N MET A 169 14.55 -14.04 15.08
CA MET A 169 13.55 -14.25 16.14
C MET A 169 12.28 -13.43 15.92
N ALA A 170 12.26 -12.54 14.92
CA ALA A 170 11.10 -11.77 14.50
C ALA A 170 10.34 -12.37 13.29
N ASP A 171 10.74 -13.57 12.82
CA ASP A 171 10.08 -14.34 11.75
C ASP A 171 9.90 -13.58 10.43
N TYR A 172 10.83 -12.68 10.09
CA TYR A 172 10.83 -11.94 8.82
C TYR A 172 12.23 -11.84 8.22
N GLU A 173 12.28 -11.81 6.89
CA GLU A 173 13.52 -11.68 6.10
C GLU A 173 13.56 -10.40 5.25
N THR A 174 12.48 -9.62 5.27
CA THR A 174 12.39 -8.31 4.61
C THR A 174 11.46 -7.38 5.39
N PHE A 175 11.76 -6.09 5.38
CA PHE A 175 10.87 -5.08 5.93
C PHE A 175 11.05 -3.71 5.27
N ILE A 176 10.01 -2.90 5.40
CA ILE A 176 9.99 -1.46 5.14
C ILE A 176 9.62 -0.77 6.46
N SER A 177 10.37 0.25 6.84
CA SER A 177 10.03 1.14 7.96
C SER A 177 10.09 2.58 7.48
N VAL A 178 9.11 3.39 7.88
CA VAL A 178 9.06 4.82 7.55
C VAL A 178 8.79 5.63 8.81
N PRO A 179 9.60 6.65 9.13
CA PRO A 179 9.33 7.54 10.25
C PRO A 179 8.01 8.30 10.06
N ILE A 180 7.27 8.51 11.14
CA ILE A 180 6.09 9.37 11.16
C ILE A 180 6.54 10.71 11.76
N TRP A 181 6.61 11.76 10.94
CA TRP A 181 7.14 13.04 11.36
C TRP A 181 6.44 14.20 10.64
N ALA A 182 6.29 15.35 11.32
CA ALA A 182 5.78 16.59 10.74
C ALA A 182 6.46 17.79 11.42
N GLU A 183 6.80 18.82 10.64
CA GLU A 183 7.34 20.13 11.07
C GLU A 183 8.06 20.13 12.43
N GLY A 184 9.25 19.51 12.47
CA GLY A 184 10.14 19.53 13.63
C GLY A 184 9.77 18.57 14.78
N SER A 185 8.76 17.72 14.58
CA SER A 185 8.35 16.68 15.54
C SER A 185 8.37 15.29 14.91
N VAL A 186 8.95 14.34 15.62
CA VAL A 186 8.90 12.91 15.29
C VAL A 186 7.89 12.24 16.22
N TYR A 187 6.94 11.51 15.64
CA TYR A 187 5.87 10.86 16.39
C TYR A 187 6.08 9.34 16.56
N GLY A 188 6.95 8.73 15.74
CA GLY A 188 7.23 7.30 15.78
C GLY A 188 7.54 6.74 14.39
N MET A 189 7.06 5.53 14.10
CA MET A 189 7.23 4.91 12.78
C MET A 189 6.10 3.97 12.40
N VAL A 190 5.91 3.80 11.10
CA VAL A 190 5.13 2.71 10.53
C VAL A 190 6.08 1.67 9.92
N SER A 191 5.74 0.39 10.06
CA SER A 191 6.55 -0.70 9.51
C SER A 191 5.69 -1.77 8.88
N VAL A 192 6.21 -2.37 7.81
CA VAL A 192 5.67 -3.55 7.15
C VAL A 192 6.76 -4.58 7.03
N ASP A 193 6.53 -5.80 7.49
CA ASP A 193 7.48 -6.91 7.39
C ASP A 193 6.84 -8.18 6.83
N ALA A 194 7.66 -9.00 6.16
CA ALA A 194 7.23 -10.22 5.51
C ALA A 194 8.23 -11.38 5.70
N PRO A 195 7.74 -12.64 5.76
CA PRO A 195 8.57 -13.79 6.09
C PRO A 195 9.65 -14.09 5.06
N LEU A 196 9.40 -13.82 3.79
CA LEU A 196 10.29 -14.18 2.69
C LEU A 196 10.97 -12.94 2.13
N LYS A 197 12.30 -12.99 1.99
CA LYS A 197 13.07 -11.95 1.32
C LYS A 197 12.63 -11.69 -0.12
N ASN A 198 12.88 -10.47 -0.59
CA ASN A 198 12.59 -9.96 -1.94
C ASN A 198 11.11 -10.07 -2.34
N THR A 199 10.20 -10.16 -1.36
CA THR A 199 8.76 -10.13 -1.60
C THR A 199 8.19 -8.72 -1.59
N LEU A 200 8.67 -7.87 -0.67
CA LEU A 200 8.36 -6.45 -0.67
C LEU A 200 9.07 -5.75 -1.83
N SER A 201 8.37 -4.77 -2.41
CA SER A 201 8.82 -3.99 -3.56
C SER A 201 8.92 -2.50 -3.22
N ILE A 202 9.53 -1.73 -4.11
CA ILE A 202 9.52 -0.26 -4.03
C ILE A 202 8.10 0.30 -4.10
N GLY A 203 7.17 -0.37 -4.80
CA GLY A 203 5.76 0.01 -4.80
C GLY A 203 5.14 -0.08 -3.41
N ASP A 204 5.48 -1.12 -2.65
CA ASP A 204 5.02 -1.27 -1.26
C ASP A 204 5.63 -0.18 -0.38
N GLN A 205 6.89 0.21 -0.61
CA GLN A 205 7.52 1.31 0.11
C GLN A 205 6.75 2.62 -0.07
N TYR A 206 6.35 2.97 -1.30
CA TYR A 206 5.54 4.16 -1.53
C TYR A 206 4.17 4.12 -0.84
N LEU A 207 3.57 2.94 -0.68
CA LEU A 207 2.33 2.79 0.09
C LEU A 207 2.57 3.03 1.58
N VAL A 208 3.68 2.54 2.12
CA VAL A 208 4.05 2.75 3.53
C VAL A 208 4.37 4.23 3.78
N GLU A 209 5.10 4.89 2.88
CA GLU A 209 5.37 6.33 2.94
C GLU A 209 4.08 7.16 2.91
N LEU A 210 3.17 6.88 1.98
CA LEU A 210 1.89 7.57 1.90
C LEU A 210 1.07 7.42 3.19
N VAL A 211 1.08 6.24 3.82
CA VAL A 211 0.40 6.01 5.09
C VAL A 211 1.12 6.73 6.24
N ALA A 212 2.44 6.80 6.21
CA ALA A 212 3.24 7.54 7.19
C ALA A 212 2.92 9.04 7.15
N ASP A 213 2.84 9.64 5.94
CA ASP A 213 2.50 11.06 5.74
C ASP A 213 1.09 11.37 6.26
N HIS A 214 0.14 10.47 6.01
CA HIS A 214 -1.23 10.63 6.50
C HIS A 214 -1.30 10.50 8.03
N LEU A 215 -0.57 9.55 8.60
CA LEU A 215 -0.42 9.41 10.05
C LEU A 215 0.21 10.68 10.64
N ALA A 216 1.27 11.21 10.04
CA ALA A 216 1.95 12.42 10.53
C ALA A 216 0.97 13.60 10.65
N THR A 217 0.09 13.76 9.67
CA THR A 217 -0.99 14.76 9.73
C THR A 217 -1.93 14.51 10.91
N ALA A 218 -2.35 13.26 11.12
CA ALA A 218 -3.22 12.91 12.24
C ALA A 218 -2.55 13.14 13.61
N PHE A 219 -1.28 12.76 13.76
CA PHE A 219 -0.50 13.00 14.97
C PHE A 219 -0.30 14.49 15.23
N ALA A 220 0.01 15.29 14.21
CA ALA A 220 0.15 16.73 14.36
C ALA A 220 -1.14 17.41 14.85
N VAL A 221 -2.30 17.03 14.27
CA VAL A 221 -3.61 17.54 14.71
C VAL A 221 -3.95 17.07 16.13
N ALA A 222 -3.63 15.81 16.46
CA ALA A 222 -3.87 15.26 17.78
C ALA A 222 -3.08 16.02 18.87
N ASN A 223 -1.83 16.37 18.56
CA ASN A 223 -0.90 17.04 19.47
C ASN A 223 -0.97 18.57 19.43
N MET A 224 -1.86 19.15 18.63
CA MET A 224 -2.05 20.60 18.58
C MET A 224 -2.68 21.11 19.88
N GLU A 225 -1.96 21.99 20.59
CA GLU A 225 -2.42 22.62 21.83
C GLU A 225 -3.72 23.42 21.58
N PRO A 226 -4.70 23.43 22.52
CA PRO A 226 -5.92 24.20 22.34
C PRO A 226 -5.61 25.69 22.14
N PRO A 227 -6.35 26.40 21.28
CA PRO A 227 -6.16 27.83 21.10
C PRO A 227 -6.37 28.55 22.44
N PRO A 228 -5.61 29.63 22.71
CA PRO A 228 -5.79 30.41 23.93
C PRO A 228 -7.24 30.89 24.03
N PRO A 229 -7.81 31.00 25.24
CA PRO A 229 -9.17 31.47 25.41
C PRO A 229 -9.32 32.84 24.74
N SER A 230 -10.37 33.01 23.95
CA SER A 230 -10.72 34.30 23.35
C SER A 230 -10.74 35.36 24.46
N PRO A 231 -10.14 36.55 24.24
CA PRO A 231 -10.22 37.62 25.23
C PRO A 231 -11.70 37.87 25.53
N THR A 232 -12.07 37.67 26.79
CA THR A 232 -13.43 37.94 27.27
C THR A 232 -13.77 39.36 26.88
N SER A 233 -14.90 39.54 26.16
CA SER A 233 -15.43 40.87 25.83
C SER A 233 -16.04 41.55 27.07
N GLU A 234 -15.38 41.47 28.21
CA GLU A 234 -15.70 42.17 29.45
C GLU A 234 -14.79 43.39 29.58
N ALA A 235 -14.80 44.25 28.55
CA ALA A 235 -14.21 45.58 28.61
C ALA A 235 -14.94 46.51 27.63
N SER A 236 -16.27 46.56 27.73
CA SER A 236 -17.07 47.66 27.21
C SER A 236 -18.24 47.81 28.16
N ALA A 237 -17.95 48.56 29.23
CA ALA A 237 -18.92 49.18 30.11
C ALA A 237 -19.82 50.16 29.35
#